data_AF-A0A0N4XMU8-F1
#
_entry.id   AF-A0A0N4XMU8-F1
#
_cell.length_a   1.000
_cell.length_b   1.000
_cell.length_c   1.000
_cell.angle_alpha   90.00
_cell.angle_beta   90.00
_cell.angle_gamma   90.00
#
_symmetry.space_group_name_H-M   'P 1'
#
loop_
_entity.id
_entity.type
_entity.pdbx_description
1 polymer ?
#
loop_
_entity_poly.entity_id
_entity_poly.type
_entity_poly.pdbx_seq_one_letter_code
_entity_poly.pdbx_strand_id
1 'polypeptide(L)' 'MGCNDDADKVKNKVSESFPEAVLKEHHLLQLNYDIPRRPGTTWSALFDKVETLSQTFGFEDYSLSQTTLEQ' A
#
# COMPACT_ATOMS: atom_id res chain seq x y z
N MET A 1 -0.24 22.86 -14.81
CA MET A 1 -1.37 21.94 -14.65
C MET A 1 -0.77 20.55 -14.52
N GLY A 2 -0.70 20.00 -13.31
CA GLY A 2 -0.01 18.72 -13.07
C GLY A 2 0.12 18.46 -11.57
N CYS A 3 -1.00 18.18 -10.91
CA CYS A 3 -1.03 17.82 -9.48
C CYS A 3 -1.69 16.44 -9.26
N ASN A 4 -1.69 15.55 -10.27
CA ASN A 4 -2.32 14.23 -10.17
C ASN A 4 -1.36 13.06 -10.47
N ASP A 5 -0.05 13.31 -10.52
CA ASP A 5 0.95 12.33 -10.96
C ASP A 5 1.51 11.50 -9.79
N ASP A 6 1.56 12.07 -8.59
CA ASP A 6 2.19 11.43 -7.43
C ASP A 6 1.41 10.20 -6.95
N ALA A 7 0.08 10.28 -6.93
CA ALA A 7 -0.77 9.13 -6.58
C ALA A 7 -0.62 7.98 -7.60
N ASP A 8 -0.42 8.30 -8.87
CA ASP A 8 -0.23 7.28 -9.91
C ASP A 8 1.14 6.61 -9.79
N LYS A 9 2.20 7.38 -9.53
CA LYS A 9 3.53 6.84 -9.21
C LYS A 9 3.51 5.91 -8.01
N VAL A 10 2.80 6.30 -6.94
CA VAL A 10 2.63 5.46 -5.75
C VAL A 10 1.88 4.18 -6.10
N LYS A 11 0.77 4.26 -6.86
CA LYS A 11 0.02 3.09 -7.33
C LYS A 11 0.90 2.11 -8.08
N ASN A 12 1.68 2.60 -9.05
CA ASN A 12 2.62 1.76 -9.80
C ASN A 12 3.63 1.09 -8.87
N LYS A 13 4.23 1.84 -7.92
CA LYS A 13 5.22 1.29 -7.00
C LYS A 13 4.63 0.27 -6.02
N VAL A 14 3.40 0.49 -5.56
CA VAL A 14 2.66 -0.46 -4.73
C VAL A 14 2.40 -1.74 -5.52
N SER A 15 1.99 -1.66 -6.79
CA SER A 15 1.82 -2.84 -7.64
C SER A 15 3.13 -3.58 -7.93
N GLU A 16 4.28 -2.88 -7.98
CA GLU A 16 5.59 -3.54 -8.07
C GLU A 16 5.95 -4.27 -6.76
N SER A 17 5.73 -3.64 -5.60
CA SER A 17 6.04 -4.22 -4.29
C SER A 17 5.08 -5.34 -3.89
N PHE A 18 3.82 -5.21 -4.30
CA PHE A 18 2.68 -6.07 -3.99
C PHE A 18 1.85 -6.31 -5.28
N PRO A 19 2.28 -7.23 -6.15
CA PRO A 19 1.64 -7.45 -7.45
C PRO A 19 0.19 -7.95 -7.36
N GLU A 20 -0.21 -8.47 -6.20
CA GLU A 20 -1.58 -8.90 -5.94
C GLU A 20 -2.38 -7.93 -5.09
N ALA A 21 -1.77 -6.80 -4.68
CA ALA A 21 -2.51 -5.79 -3.95
C ALA A 21 -3.58 -5.18 -4.85
N VAL A 22 -4.81 -5.16 -4.36
CA VAL A 22 -5.95 -4.57 -5.07
C VAL A 22 -6.29 -3.25 -4.42
N LEU A 23 -6.27 -2.16 -5.20
CA LEU A 23 -6.73 -0.85 -4.73
C LEU A 23 -8.23 -0.94 -4.43
N LYS A 24 -8.60 -0.82 -3.16
CA LYS A 24 -9.99 -0.85 -2.70
C LYS A 24 -10.61 0.53 -2.77
N GLU A 25 -9.87 1.53 -2.36
CA GLU A 25 -10.36 2.90 -2.26
C GLU A 25 -9.22 3.90 -2.48
N HIS A 26 -9.54 4.97 -3.19
CA HIS A 26 -8.69 6.14 -3.32
C HIS A 26 -9.50 7.34 -2.83
N HIS A 27 -9.12 7.89 -1.68
CA HIS A 27 -9.77 9.06 -1.10
C HIS A 27 -8.74 10.17 -0.88
N LEU A 28 -8.82 11.23 -1.68
CA LEU A 28 -7.89 12.37 -1.65
C LEU A 28 -6.43 11.90 -1.82
N LEU A 29 -5.65 11.93 -0.73
CA LEU A 29 -4.25 11.50 -0.66
C LEU A 29 -4.07 10.12 -0.03
N GLN A 30 -5.15 9.47 0.40
CA GLN A 30 -5.13 8.15 1.01
C GLN A 30 -5.45 7.07 -0.03
N LEU A 31 -4.62 6.03 -0.07
CA LEU A 31 -4.79 4.86 -0.92
C LEU A 31 -4.94 3.62 -0.03
N ASN A 32 -6.08 2.95 -0.12
CA ASN A 32 -6.36 1.74 0.65
C ASN A 32 -6.22 0.52 -0.28
N TYR A 33 -5.29 -0.38 0.06
CA TYR A 33 -5.05 -1.61 -0.68
C TYR A 33 -5.40 -2.83 0.15
N ASP A 34 -6.00 -3.82 -0.52
CA ASP A 34 -6.20 -5.16 0.01
C ASP A 34 -5.08 -6.07 -0.49
N ILE A 35 -4.31 -6.63 0.43
CA ILE A 35 -3.16 -7.48 0.12
C ILE A 35 -3.53 -8.92 0.51
N PRO A 36 -3.67 -9.85 -0.44
CA PRO A 36 -4.02 -11.22 -0.11
C PRO A 36 -2.91 -11.88 0.72
N ARG A 37 -3.30 -12.50 1.83
CA ARG A 37 -2.36 -13.16 2.74
C ARG A 37 -1.84 -14.44 2.10
N ARG A 38 -0.55 -14.45 1.75
CA ARG A 38 0.14 -15.65 1.29
C ARG A 38 0.80 -16.41 2.45
N PRO A 39 0.90 -17.74 2.36
CA PRO A 39 1.73 -18.51 3.28
C PRO A 39 3.18 -18.05 3.16
N GLY A 40 3.75 -17.58 4.28
CA GLY A 40 5.10 -17.02 4.32
C GLY A 40 5.18 -15.48 4.33
N THR A 41 4.07 -14.78 4.09
CA THR A 41 4.02 -13.32 4.28
C THR A 41 3.98 -12.99 5.77
N THR A 42 5.04 -12.38 6.28
CA THR A 42 5.12 -11.87 7.65
C THR A 42 4.81 -10.38 7.69
N TRP A 43 4.33 -9.90 8.83
CA TRP A 43 4.13 -8.48 9.07
C TRP A 43 5.42 -7.68 8.84
N SER A 44 6.57 -8.18 9.30
CA SER A 44 7.86 -7.53 9.09
C SER A 44 8.17 -7.29 7.62
N ALA A 45 7.90 -8.26 6.74
CA ALA A 45 8.11 -8.09 5.31
C ALA A 45 7.13 -7.10 4.66
N LEU A 46 5.89 -7.01 5.17
CA LEU A 46 4.92 -6.02 4.72
C LEU A 46 5.33 -4.61 5.16
N PHE A 47 5.68 -4.44 6.43
CA PHE A 47 6.15 -3.19 7.00
C PHE A 47 7.41 -2.68 6.30
N ASP A 48 8.41 -3.54 6.09
CA ASP A 48 9.65 -3.19 5.36
C ASP A 48 9.38 -2.63 3.95
N LYS A 49 8.46 -3.28 3.21
CA LYS A 49 8.03 -2.82 1.89
C LYS A 49 7.33 -1.47 1.94
N VAL A 50 6.40 -1.27 2.88
CA VAL A 50 5.66 0.01 2.99
C VAL A 50 6.56 1.12 3.51
N GLU A 51 7.48 0.83 4.42
CA GLU A 51 8.48 1.77 4.91
C GLU A 51 9.37 2.26 3.77
N THR A 52 9.84 1.35 2.91
CA THR A 52 10.62 1.70 1.71
C THR A 52 9.82 2.65 0.79
N LEU A 53 8.54 2.37 0.59
CA LEU A 53 7.65 3.24 -0.20
C LEU A 53 7.49 4.61 0.49
N SER A 54 7.26 4.63 1.80
CA SER A 54 7.13 5.85 2.60
C SER A 54 8.38 6.71 2.52
N GLN A 55 9.57 6.14 2.62
CA GLN A 55 10.82 6.88 2.47
C GLN A 55 11.03 7.40 1.05
N THR A 56 10.61 6.64 0.04
CA THR A 56 10.76 7.02 -1.37
C THR A 56 9.84 8.18 -1.76
N PHE A 57 8.60 8.17 -1.26
CA PHE A 57 7.56 9.15 -1.64
C PHE A 57 7.27 10.20 -0.57
N GLY A 58 7.81 10.04 0.65
CA GLY A 58 7.59 10.94 1.78
C GLY A 58 6.17 10.86 2.35
N PHE A 59 5.64 9.66 2.60
CA PHE A 59 4.31 9.53 3.21
C PHE A 59 4.31 10.08 4.64
N GLU A 60 3.26 10.84 4.99
CA GLU A 60 3.11 11.40 6.34
C GLU A 60 2.79 10.31 7.37
N ASP A 61 1.93 9.36 7.00
CA ASP A 61 1.59 8.19 7.82
C ASP A 61 1.17 7.01 6.94
N TYR A 62 1.33 5.79 7.46
CA TYR A 62 0.80 4.59 6.84
C TYR A 62 0.35 3.60 7.92
N SER A 63 -0.72 2.85 7.63
CA SER A 63 -1.20 1.78 8.50
C SER A 63 -1.40 0.50 7.72
N LEU A 64 -1.07 -0.61 8.38
CA LEU A 64 -1.37 -1.95 7.90
C LEU A 64 -2.31 -2.59 8.92
N SER A 65 -3.47 -3.03 8.45
CA SER A 65 -4.47 -3.70 9.28
C SER A 65 -4.82 -5.05 8.68
N GLN A 66 -5.05 -6.03 9.55
CA GLN A 66 -5.59 -7.31 9.12
C GLN A 66 -7.10 -7.25 9.33
N THR A 67 -7.85 -7.22 8.24
CA THR A 67 -9.28 -7.45 8.23
C THR A 67 -9.53 -8.96 8.26
N THR A 68 -9.51 -9.57 9.44
CA THR A 68 -10.18 -10.86 9.62
C THR A 68 -11.68 -10.59 9.58
N LEU A 69 -12.37 -11.17 8.60
CA LEU A 69 -13.81 -11.32 8.69
C LEU A 69 -14.04 -12.38 9.80
N GLU A 70 -14.03 -11.94 11.06
CA GLU A 70 -14.49 -12.78 12.17
C GLU A 70 -15.99 -13.02 11.98
N GLN A 71 -16.35 -14.30 11.84
CA GLN A 71 -17.73 -14.81 11.81
C GLN A 71 -18.28 -14.88 13.24
#